data_AF-A0A7S3BC61-F1
#
_entry.id   AF-A0A7S3BC61-F1
#
_cell.length_a   1.000
_cell.length_b   1.000
_cell.length_c   1.000
_cell.angle_alpha   90.00
_cell.angle_beta   90.00
_cell.angle_gamma   90.00
#
_symmetry.space_group_name_H-M   'P 1'
#
loop_
_entity.id
_entity.type
_entity.pdbx_description
1 polymer ?
#
loop_
_entity_poly.entity_id
_entity_poly.type
_entity_poly.pdbx_seq_one_letter_code
_entity_poly.pdbx_strand_id
1 'polypeptide(L)'
;EDLASAAAAIEAEAEALRAERGAEEATTSAYAAAARVAAEGMAYSAEQRQWVELSALSEAEAAAAAEARLKLCMSVLARETKRADKAHSRAATLTAGLDRRAGALDAAVRNEHAQLAQASRELECFRALKATEDAAAPARLERLKEEIEALRSEESELQERFKAAEGRKSLAAVKEVFTEA
;
A
#
# COMPACT_ATOMS: atom_id res chain seq x y z
N GLU A 1 -54.38 8.64 -42.20
CA GLU A 1 -55.21 7.57 -41.63
C GLU A 1 -54.55 6.19 -41.77
N ASP A 2 -53.89 5.92 -42.90
CA ASP A 2 -53.19 4.65 -43.17
C ASP A 2 -52.10 4.26 -42.15
N LEU A 3 -51.30 5.22 -41.65
CA LEU A 3 -50.24 4.92 -40.68
C LEU A 3 -50.79 4.51 -39.30
N ALA A 4 -51.91 5.08 -38.88
CA ALA A 4 -52.56 4.72 -37.62
C ALA A 4 -53.23 3.35 -37.72
N SER A 5 -53.86 3.06 -38.88
CA SER A 5 -54.41 1.74 -39.17
C SER A 5 -53.32 0.67 -39.27
N ALA A 6 -52.17 0.99 -39.85
CA ALA A 6 -51.03 0.07 -39.93
C ALA A 6 -50.42 -0.20 -38.54
N ALA A 7 -50.32 0.82 -37.68
CA ALA A 7 -49.85 0.66 -36.31
C ALA A 7 -50.78 -0.26 -35.49
N ALA A 8 -52.10 -0.05 -35.59
CA ALA A 8 -53.08 -0.90 -34.92
C ALA A 8 -53.06 -2.35 -35.43
N ALA A 9 -52.83 -2.56 -36.73
CA ALA A 9 -52.68 -3.90 -37.30
C ALA A 9 -51.42 -4.62 -36.78
N ILE A 10 -50.29 -3.90 -36.66
CA ILE A 10 -49.04 -4.43 -36.11
C ILE A 10 -49.20 -4.78 -34.63
N GLU A 11 -49.91 -3.96 -33.84
CA GLU A 11 -50.19 -4.24 -32.43
C GLU A 11 -51.05 -5.48 -32.25
N ALA A 12 -52.11 -5.63 -33.04
CA ALA A 12 -52.97 -6.82 -33.02
C ALA A 12 -52.21 -8.10 -33.42
N GLU A 13 -51.34 -8.03 -34.43
CA GLU A 13 -50.51 -9.15 -34.86
C GLU A 13 -49.46 -9.51 -33.79
N ALA A 14 -48.87 -8.51 -33.13
CA ALA A 14 -47.94 -8.72 -32.03
C ALA A 14 -48.61 -9.38 -30.81
N GLU A 15 -49.87 -9.04 -30.51
CA GLU A 15 -50.64 -9.68 -29.44
C GLU A 15 -51.02 -11.13 -29.79
N ALA A 16 -51.44 -11.40 -31.03
CA ALA A 16 -51.72 -12.75 -31.51
C ALA A 16 -50.47 -13.66 -31.43
N LEU A 17 -49.31 -13.15 -31.84
CA LEU A 17 -48.04 -13.88 -31.77
C LEU A 17 -47.59 -14.16 -30.33
N ARG A 18 -47.86 -13.24 -29.39
CA ARG A 18 -47.58 -13.46 -27.96
C ARG A 18 -48.45 -14.59 -27.38
N ALA A 19 -49.72 -14.62 -27.76
CA ALA A 19 -50.66 -15.66 -27.34
C ALA A 19 -50.33 -17.04 -27.95
N GLU A 20 -49.96 -17.10 -29.23
CA GLU A 20 -49.62 -18.34 -29.93
C GLU A 20 -48.30 -18.96 -29.42
N ARG A 21 -47.32 -18.13 -29.08
CA ARG A 21 -45.99 -18.59 -28.64
C ARG A 21 -45.86 -18.82 -27.13
N GLY A 22 -46.94 -18.65 -26.37
CA GLY A 22 -46.94 -18.89 -24.92
C GLY A 22 -45.94 -18.03 -24.15
N ALA A 23 -45.69 -16.80 -24.60
CA ALA A 23 -44.73 -15.91 -23.98
C ALA A 23 -45.39 -15.13 -22.83
N GLU A 24 -45.65 -15.80 -21.70
CA GLU A 24 -45.94 -15.11 -20.43
C GLU A 24 -44.70 -14.30 -20.01
N GLU A 25 -44.89 -12.99 -19.83
CA GLU A 25 -43.92 -11.99 -19.33
C GLU A 25 -42.44 -12.32 -19.54
N ALA A 26 -42.03 -12.50 -20.81
CA ALA A 26 -40.62 -12.57 -21.14
C ALA A 26 -39.99 -11.20 -20.83
N THR A 27 -39.24 -11.13 -19.73
CA THR A 27 -38.45 -9.94 -19.38
C THR A 27 -37.54 -9.56 -20.55
N THR A 28 -37.21 -8.27 -20.68
CA THR A 28 -36.31 -7.78 -21.74
C THR A 28 -34.97 -8.55 -21.77
N SER A 29 -34.53 -9.05 -20.60
CA SER A 29 -33.35 -9.91 -20.47
C SER A 29 -33.53 -11.29 -21.11
N ALA A 30 -34.70 -11.93 -20.99
CA ALA A 30 -34.98 -13.22 -21.61
C ALA A 30 -35.04 -13.10 -23.14
N TYR A 31 -35.60 -12.01 -23.66
CA TYR A 31 -35.61 -11.72 -25.10
C TYR A 31 -34.20 -11.46 -25.64
N ALA A 32 -33.37 -10.71 -24.91
CA ALA A 32 -31.97 -10.48 -25.28
C ALA A 32 -31.13 -11.77 -25.30
N ALA A 33 -31.38 -12.69 -24.36
CA ALA A 33 -30.73 -14.00 -24.32
C ALA A 33 -31.16 -14.88 -25.51
N ALA A 34 -32.46 -14.97 -25.80
CA ALA A 34 -32.97 -15.71 -26.94
C ALA A 34 -32.48 -15.14 -28.27
N ALA A 35 -32.42 -13.80 -28.40
CA ALA A 35 -31.88 -13.13 -29.58
C ALA A 35 -30.40 -13.41 -29.79
N ARG A 36 -29.60 -13.54 -28.72
CA ARG A 36 -28.19 -13.95 -28.80
C ARG A 36 -28.05 -15.37 -29.35
N VAL A 37 -28.81 -16.31 -28.79
CA VAL A 37 -28.78 -17.71 -29.24
C VAL A 37 -29.22 -17.83 -30.70
N ALA A 38 -30.27 -17.11 -31.11
CA ALA A 38 -30.69 -17.06 -32.51
C ALA A 38 -29.61 -16.43 -33.41
N ALA A 39 -28.94 -15.37 -32.97
CA ALA A 39 -27.87 -14.73 -33.76
C ALA A 39 -26.58 -15.60 -33.87
N GLU A 40 -26.39 -16.56 -32.98
CA GLU A 40 -25.31 -17.56 -33.06
C GLU A 40 -25.62 -18.65 -34.08
N GLY A 41 -26.89 -19.00 -34.27
CA GLY A 41 -27.36 -19.97 -35.27
C GLY A 41 -27.42 -19.43 -36.71
N MET A 42 -27.33 -18.12 -36.89
CA MET A 42 -27.52 -17.47 -38.20
C MET A 42 -26.19 -17.00 -38.82
N ALA A 43 -26.05 -17.20 -40.12
CA ALA A 43 -24.97 -16.67 -40.93
C ALA A 43 -25.50 -15.80 -42.07
N TYR A 44 -24.76 -14.76 -42.43
CA TYR A 44 -25.11 -13.92 -43.57
C TYR A 44 -24.57 -14.54 -44.86
N SER A 45 -25.46 -14.95 -45.77
CA SER A 45 -25.08 -15.43 -47.10
C SER A 45 -24.92 -14.26 -48.06
N ALA A 46 -23.73 -14.10 -48.63
CA ALA A 46 -23.45 -13.02 -49.58
C ALA A 46 -24.17 -13.20 -50.93
N GLU A 47 -24.41 -14.45 -51.34
CA GLU A 47 -25.09 -14.78 -52.60
C GLU A 47 -26.58 -14.43 -52.53
N GLN A 48 -27.23 -14.78 -51.42
CA GLN A 48 -28.66 -14.54 -51.22
C GLN A 48 -28.94 -13.18 -50.56
N ARG A 49 -27.90 -12.47 -50.10
CA ARG A 49 -27.98 -11.17 -49.40
C ARG A 49 -28.94 -11.17 -48.20
N GLN A 50 -29.04 -12.31 -47.52
CA GLN A 50 -29.95 -12.51 -46.39
C GLN A 50 -29.27 -13.32 -45.28
N TRP A 51 -29.83 -13.20 -44.07
CA TRP A 51 -29.46 -14.04 -42.95
C TRP A 51 -30.15 -15.39 -43.08
N VAL A 52 -29.38 -16.46 -43.04
CA VAL A 52 -29.84 -17.84 -43.19
C VAL A 52 -29.33 -18.68 -42.02
N GLU A 53 -30.10 -19.68 -41.62
CA GLU A 53 -29.69 -20.67 -40.61
C GLU A 53 -28.42 -21.39 -41.06
N LEU A 54 -27.43 -21.50 -40.17
CA LEU A 54 -26.15 -22.16 -40.44
C LEU A 54 -26.31 -23.58 -40.97
N SER A 55 -27.35 -24.28 -40.54
CA SER A 55 -27.68 -25.66 -40.96
C SER A 55 -28.12 -25.78 -42.42
N ALA A 56 -28.54 -24.69 -43.05
CA ALA A 56 -29.01 -24.66 -44.43
C ALA A 56 -27.93 -24.28 -45.44
N LEU A 57 -26.73 -23.85 -44.97
CA LEU A 57 -25.60 -23.53 -45.84
C LEU A 57 -24.75 -24.77 -46.15
N SER A 58 -24.12 -24.78 -47.33
CA SER A 58 -23.04 -25.72 -47.62
C SER A 58 -21.81 -25.41 -46.76
N GLU A 59 -20.93 -26.39 -46.51
CA GLU A 59 -19.72 -26.19 -45.71
C GLU A 59 -18.81 -25.07 -46.28
N ALA A 60 -18.76 -24.95 -47.61
CA ALA A 60 -17.99 -23.90 -48.29
C ALA A 60 -18.59 -22.50 -48.08
N GLU A 61 -19.91 -22.36 -48.17
CA GLU A 61 -20.61 -21.09 -47.93
C GLU A 61 -20.56 -20.69 -46.46
N ALA A 62 -20.68 -21.65 -45.54
CA ALA A 62 -20.53 -21.43 -44.11
C ALA A 62 -19.13 -20.92 -43.76
N ALA A 63 -18.08 -21.51 -44.35
CA ALA A 63 -16.70 -21.05 -44.19
C ALA A 63 -16.51 -19.62 -44.72
N ALA A 64 -17.05 -19.31 -45.91
CA ALA A 64 -16.97 -17.96 -46.49
C ALA A 64 -17.70 -16.91 -45.64
N ALA A 65 -18.89 -17.24 -45.12
CA ALA A 65 -19.65 -16.38 -44.21
C ALA A 65 -18.92 -16.14 -42.88
N ALA A 66 -18.29 -17.18 -42.33
CA ALA A 66 -17.46 -17.08 -41.12
C ALA A 66 -16.23 -16.19 -41.35
N GLU A 67 -15.55 -16.33 -42.50
CA GLU A 67 -14.39 -15.49 -42.85
C GLU A 67 -14.80 -14.01 -43.00
N ALA A 68 -15.95 -13.72 -43.62
CA ALA A 68 -16.48 -12.37 -43.73
C ALA A 68 -16.80 -11.75 -42.36
N ARG A 69 -17.44 -12.53 -41.47
CA ARG A 69 -17.71 -12.12 -40.09
C ARG A 69 -16.42 -11.87 -39.31
N LEU A 70 -15.42 -12.73 -39.47
CA LEU A 70 -14.10 -12.56 -38.85
C LEU A 70 -13.42 -11.27 -39.33
N LYS A 71 -13.42 -10.99 -40.64
CA LYS A 71 -12.87 -9.74 -41.20
C LYS A 71 -13.56 -8.51 -40.62
N LEU A 72 -14.88 -8.53 -40.49
CA LEU A 72 -15.63 -7.45 -39.85
C LEU A 72 -15.23 -7.29 -38.38
N CYS A 73 -15.20 -8.39 -37.61
CA CYS A 73 -14.80 -8.39 -36.21
C CYS A 73 -13.36 -7.85 -36.03
N MET A 74 -12.42 -8.26 -36.87
CA MET A 74 -11.05 -7.74 -36.85
C MET A 74 -11.00 -6.24 -37.14
N SER A 75 -11.83 -5.75 -38.08
CA SER A 75 -11.90 -4.31 -38.38
C SER A 75 -12.43 -3.49 -37.20
N VAL A 76 -13.45 -4.01 -36.51
CA VAL A 76 -14.03 -3.40 -35.31
C VAL A 76 -13.03 -3.43 -34.17
N LEU A 77 -12.41 -4.59 -33.92
CA LEU A 77 -11.38 -4.74 -32.89
C LEU A 77 -10.23 -3.75 -33.11
N ALA A 78 -9.67 -3.68 -34.32
CA ALA A 78 -8.60 -2.74 -34.63
C ALA A 78 -9.00 -1.27 -34.37
N ARG A 79 -10.24 -0.91 -34.70
CA ARG A 79 -10.77 0.44 -34.44
C ARG A 79 -10.94 0.72 -32.95
N GLU A 80 -11.54 -0.20 -32.20
CA GLU A 80 -11.77 -0.02 -30.76
C GLU A 80 -10.46 -0.07 -29.97
N THR A 81 -9.52 -0.95 -30.31
CA THR A 81 -8.17 -0.96 -29.71
C THR A 81 -7.47 0.38 -29.92
N LYS A 82 -7.48 0.92 -31.15
CA LYS A 82 -6.88 2.24 -31.43
C LYS A 82 -7.57 3.38 -30.67
N ARG A 83 -8.87 3.28 -30.40
CA ARG A 83 -9.60 4.24 -29.56
C ARG A 83 -9.22 4.10 -28.08
N ALA A 84 -9.14 2.88 -27.57
CA ALA A 84 -8.73 2.58 -26.21
C ALA A 84 -7.28 3.05 -25.96
N ASP A 85 -6.35 2.78 -26.87
CA ASP A 85 -4.95 3.21 -26.75
C ASP A 85 -4.83 4.74 -26.69
N LYS A 86 -5.61 5.45 -27.52
CA LYS A 86 -5.65 6.92 -27.49
C LYS A 86 -6.22 7.45 -26.19
N ALA A 87 -7.31 6.85 -25.70
CA ALA A 87 -7.91 7.22 -24.43
C ALA A 87 -6.96 6.96 -23.26
N HIS A 88 -6.29 5.80 -23.26
CA HIS A 88 -5.30 5.41 -22.26
C HIS A 88 -4.08 6.34 -22.27
N SER A 89 -3.50 6.63 -23.44
CA SER A 89 -2.38 7.57 -23.57
C SER A 89 -2.73 8.98 -23.09
N ARG A 90 -3.96 9.45 -23.38
CA ARG A 90 -4.45 10.73 -22.87
C ARG A 90 -4.63 10.70 -21.37
N ALA A 91 -5.26 9.66 -20.82
CA ALA A 91 -5.45 9.50 -19.38
C ALA A 91 -4.10 9.47 -18.65
N ALA A 92 -3.17 8.62 -19.10
CA ALA A 92 -1.83 8.51 -18.54
C ALA A 92 -1.08 9.85 -18.54
N THR A 93 -1.18 10.65 -19.61
CA THR A 93 -0.54 11.97 -19.67
C THR A 93 -1.17 12.96 -18.67
N LEU A 94 -2.50 12.94 -18.54
CA LEU A 94 -3.23 13.81 -17.62
C LEU A 94 -3.02 13.41 -16.15
N THR A 95 -2.92 12.11 -15.86
CA THR A 95 -2.78 11.59 -14.48
C THR A 95 -1.33 11.46 -14.04
N ALA A 96 -0.34 11.41 -14.95
CA ALA A 96 1.07 11.19 -14.58
C ALA A 96 1.59 12.13 -13.48
N GLY A 97 1.18 13.39 -13.49
CA GLY A 97 1.54 14.35 -12.43
C GLY A 97 0.90 14.01 -11.08
N LEU A 98 -0.36 13.57 -11.09
CA LEU A 98 -1.07 13.12 -9.89
C LEU A 98 -0.47 11.82 -9.35
N ASP A 99 -0.18 10.85 -10.21
CA ASP A 99 0.41 9.56 -9.83
C ASP A 99 1.78 9.74 -9.18
N ARG A 100 2.62 10.62 -9.74
CA ARG A 100 3.92 10.98 -9.13
C ARG A 100 3.75 11.63 -7.76
N ARG A 101 2.80 12.55 -7.62
CA ARG A 101 2.53 13.22 -6.34
C ARG A 101 1.99 12.24 -5.30
N ALA A 102 1.08 11.36 -5.71
CA ALA A 102 0.53 10.32 -4.83
C ALA A 102 1.64 9.37 -4.34
N GLY A 103 2.50 8.90 -5.24
CA GLY A 103 3.65 8.05 -4.87
C GLY A 103 4.64 8.75 -3.94
N ALA A 104 4.94 10.03 -4.17
CA ALA A 104 5.81 10.82 -3.29
C ALA A 104 5.21 11.03 -1.90
N LEU A 105 3.91 11.33 -1.83
CA LEU A 105 3.19 11.49 -0.56
C LEU A 105 3.11 10.18 0.21
N ASP A 106 2.83 9.06 -0.46
CA ASP A 106 2.79 7.74 0.19
C ASP A 106 4.16 7.37 0.78
N ALA A 107 5.25 7.63 0.03
CA ALA A 107 6.61 7.43 0.53
C ALA A 107 6.93 8.32 1.73
N ALA A 108 6.55 9.61 1.68
CA ALA A 108 6.74 10.55 2.77
C ALA A 108 5.98 10.10 4.04
N VAL A 109 4.70 9.74 3.90
CA VAL A 109 3.87 9.25 5.02
C VAL A 109 4.48 8.00 5.66
N ARG A 110 4.94 7.03 4.86
CA ARG A 110 5.60 5.83 5.40
C ARG A 110 6.88 6.16 6.15
N ASN A 111 7.69 7.07 5.63
CA ASN A 111 8.93 7.50 6.27
C ASN A 111 8.66 8.22 7.60
N GLU A 112 7.72 9.16 7.64
CA GLU A 112 7.33 9.87 8.86
C GLU A 112 6.75 8.90 9.91
N HIS A 113 5.94 7.93 9.50
CA HIS A 113 5.46 6.89 10.41
C HIS A 113 6.59 6.06 11.02
N ALA A 114 7.60 5.70 10.23
CA ALA A 114 8.76 4.97 10.72
C ALA A 114 9.57 5.82 11.73
N GLN A 115 9.79 7.09 11.41
CA GLN A 115 10.48 8.02 12.32
C GLN A 115 9.71 8.23 13.62
N LEU A 116 8.38 8.40 13.55
CA LEU A 116 7.53 8.53 14.73
C LEU A 116 7.59 7.28 15.61
N ALA A 117 7.56 6.09 15.02
CA ALA A 117 7.67 4.83 15.76
C ALA A 117 9.05 4.66 16.41
N GLN A 118 10.11 5.15 15.77
CA GLN A 118 11.46 5.16 16.33
C GLN A 118 11.56 6.15 17.49
N ALA A 119 11.14 7.41 17.28
CA ALA A 119 11.17 8.45 18.31
C ALA A 119 10.32 8.07 19.55
N SER A 120 9.20 7.38 19.34
CA SER A 120 8.36 6.88 20.44
C SER A 120 9.09 5.83 21.27
N ARG A 121 9.79 4.89 20.63
CA ARG A 121 10.62 3.90 21.33
C ARG A 121 11.78 4.55 22.07
N GLU A 122 12.47 5.50 21.43
CA GLU A 122 13.55 6.24 22.05
C GLU A 122 13.07 7.01 23.28
N LEU A 123 11.90 7.64 23.20
CA LEU A 123 11.29 8.33 24.34
C LEU A 123 11.03 7.39 25.52
N GLU A 124 10.49 6.20 25.27
CA GLU A 124 10.29 5.18 26.30
C GLU A 124 11.61 4.72 26.92
N CYS A 125 12.62 4.45 26.08
CA CYS A 125 13.97 4.11 26.52
C CYS A 125 14.57 5.21 27.40
N PHE A 126 14.47 6.48 26.99
CA PHE A 126 15.00 7.60 27.76
C PHE A 126 14.24 7.84 29.06
N ARG A 127 12.93 7.59 29.10
CA ARG A 127 12.15 7.63 30.34
C ARG A 127 12.62 6.56 31.33
N ALA A 128 12.82 5.33 30.85
CA ALA A 128 13.34 4.24 31.67
C ALA A 128 14.77 4.55 32.16
N LEU A 129 15.65 4.99 31.26
CA LEU A 129 17.02 5.36 31.58
C LEU A 129 17.07 6.49 32.61
N LYS A 130 16.23 7.53 32.43
CA LYS A 130 16.10 8.62 33.39
C LYS A 130 15.71 8.11 34.77
N ALA A 131 14.71 7.24 34.86
CA ALA A 131 14.29 6.67 36.14
C ALA A 131 15.43 5.88 36.82
N THR A 132 16.20 5.11 36.05
CA THR A 132 17.36 4.38 36.58
C THR A 132 18.48 5.31 37.02
N GLU A 133 18.77 6.37 36.27
CA GLU A 133 19.82 7.34 36.59
C GLU A 133 19.46 8.22 37.77
N ASP A 134 18.20 8.68 37.85
CA ASP A 134 17.68 9.45 38.99
C ASP A 134 17.79 8.64 40.30
N ALA A 135 17.70 7.30 40.25
CA ALA A 135 17.92 6.41 41.40
C ALA A 135 19.41 6.10 41.66
N ALA A 136 20.21 5.88 40.61
CA ALA A 136 21.61 5.47 40.73
C ALA A 136 22.58 6.62 41.03
N ALA A 137 22.28 7.85 40.58
CA ALA A 137 23.14 9.00 40.79
C ALA A 137 23.33 9.36 42.28
N PRO A 138 22.29 9.43 43.13
CA PRO A 138 22.45 9.67 44.55
C PRO A 138 23.31 8.59 45.23
N ALA A 139 23.06 7.31 44.94
CA ALA A 139 23.81 6.20 45.53
C ALA A 139 25.31 6.25 45.17
N ARG A 140 25.65 6.61 43.93
CA ARG A 140 27.04 6.81 43.52
C ARG A 140 27.69 7.98 44.25
N LEU A 141 26.96 9.09 44.44
CA LEU A 141 27.47 10.25 45.17
C LEU A 141 27.72 9.93 46.65
N GLU A 142 26.81 9.22 47.31
CA GLU A 142 27.01 8.81 48.71
C GLU A 142 28.20 7.88 48.86
N ARG A 143 28.34 6.87 47.99
CA ARG A 143 29.51 5.99 47.98
C ARG A 143 30.83 6.76 47.82
N LEU A 144 30.86 7.73 46.91
CA LEU A 144 32.04 8.59 46.71
C LEU A 144 32.34 9.45 47.95
N LYS A 145 31.32 9.97 48.63
CA LYS A 145 31.51 10.73 49.89
C LYS A 145 32.10 9.85 50.98
N GLU A 146 31.58 8.63 51.15
CA GLU A 146 32.11 7.66 52.12
C GLU A 146 33.58 7.34 51.84
N GLU A 147 33.93 7.12 50.57
CA GLU A 147 35.31 6.86 50.15
C GLU A 147 36.24 8.05 50.39
N ILE A 148 35.77 9.27 50.12
CA ILE A 148 36.52 10.51 50.40
C ILE A 148 36.76 10.68 51.91
N GLU A 149 35.75 10.44 52.75
CA GLU A 149 35.90 10.56 54.21
C GLU A 149 36.86 9.52 54.77
N ALA A 150 36.82 8.27 54.28
CA ALA A 150 37.79 7.24 54.65
C ALA A 150 39.23 7.64 54.27
N LEU A 151 39.43 8.14 53.05
CA LEU A 151 40.74 8.60 52.58
C LEU A 151 41.25 9.82 53.36
N ARG A 152 40.37 10.74 53.75
CA ARG A 152 40.72 11.89 54.60
C ARG A 152 41.16 11.46 55.99
N SER A 153 40.48 10.49 56.58
CA SER A 153 40.87 9.94 57.88
C SER A 153 42.26 9.30 57.80
N GLU A 154 42.50 8.48 56.78
CA GLU A 154 43.80 7.85 56.56
C GLU A 154 44.91 8.88 56.30
N GLU A 155 44.64 9.90 55.48
CA GLU A 155 45.56 11.01 55.24
C GLU A 155 45.93 11.73 56.54
N SER A 156 44.93 12.06 57.37
CA SER A 156 45.16 12.71 58.66
C SER A 156 46.04 11.86 59.57
N GLU A 157 45.76 10.56 59.70
CA GLU A 157 46.59 9.65 60.49
C GLU A 157 48.04 9.57 59.98
N LEU A 158 48.23 9.48 58.66
CA LEU A 158 49.55 9.43 58.05
C LEU A 158 50.33 10.73 58.28
N GLN A 159 49.68 11.88 58.17
CA GLN A 159 50.28 13.18 58.46
C GLN A 159 50.68 13.31 59.94
N GLU A 160 49.85 12.85 60.89
CA GLU A 160 50.22 12.83 62.31
C GLU A 160 51.42 11.92 62.60
N ARG A 161 51.43 10.71 62.02
CA ARG A 161 52.57 9.78 62.14
C ARG A 161 53.85 10.38 61.59
N PHE A 162 53.77 11.08 60.47
CA PHE A 162 54.90 11.78 59.86
C PHE A 162 55.42 12.91 60.78
N LYS A 163 54.53 13.80 61.26
CA LYS A 163 54.88 14.86 62.22
C LYS A 163 55.56 14.31 63.48
N ALA A 164 55.03 13.21 64.02
CA ALA A 164 55.62 12.54 65.19
C ALA A 164 57.01 11.96 64.88
N ALA A 165 57.22 11.41 63.68
CA ALA A 165 58.53 10.91 63.25
C ALA A 165 59.56 12.03 63.06
N GLU A 166 59.17 13.16 62.48
CA GLU A 166 60.03 14.35 62.38
C GLU A 166 60.40 14.93 63.75
N GLY A 167 59.42 15.05 64.66
CA GLY A 167 59.68 15.51 66.02
C GLY A 167 60.63 14.60 66.81
N ARG A 168 60.59 13.27 66.57
CA ARG A 168 61.58 12.35 67.16
C ARG A 168 62.97 12.55 66.59
N LYS A 169 63.10 12.78 65.29
CA LYS A 169 64.40 13.06 64.65
C LYS A 169 65.00 14.37 65.16
N SER A 170 64.19 15.43 65.33
CA SER A 170 64.66 16.69 65.88
C SER A 170 65.10 16.57 67.35
N LEU A 171 64.35 15.82 68.17
CA LEU A 171 64.73 15.52 69.56
C LEU A 171 66.02 14.68 69.65
N ALA A 172 66.21 13.72 68.74
CA ALA A 172 67.44 12.95 68.66
C ALA A 172 68.65 13.84 68.29
N ALA A 173 68.49 14.71 67.29
CA ALA A 173 69.52 15.66 66.89
C ALA A 173 69.88 16.65 68.02
N VAL A 174 68.89 17.15 68.77
CA VAL A 174 69.16 17.99 69.95
C VAL A 174 69.90 17.22 71.04
N LYS A 175 69.54 15.96 71.30
CA LYS A 175 70.26 15.12 72.27
C LYS A 175 71.70 14.89 71.88
N GLU A 176 71.98 14.61 70.60
CA GLU A 176 73.35 14.44 70.11
C GLU A 176 74.20 15.70 70.33
N VAL A 177 73.65 16.89 70.04
CA VAL A 177 74.31 18.18 70.30
C VAL A 177 74.58 18.43 71.80
N PHE A 178 73.68 17.99 72.69
CA PHE A 178 73.86 18.13 74.15
C PHE A 178 74.77 17.06 74.77
N THR A 179 75.01 15.93 74.11
CA THR A 179 75.96 14.90 74.56
C THR A 179 77.39 15.13 74.06
N GLU A 180 77.58 15.97 73.04
CA GLU A 180 78.89 16.35 72.50
C GLU A 180 79.47 17.65 73.09
N ALA A 181 78.76 18.32 74.02
CA ALA A 181 79.23 19.49 74.77
C ALA A 181 79.60 19.14 76.22
#